data_AF-A0A069IB80-F1
#
_entry.id   AF-A0A069IB80-F1
#
_cell.length_a   1.000
_cell.length_b   1.000
_cell.length_c   1.000
_cell.angle_alpha   90.00
_cell.angle_beta   90.00
_cell.angle_gamma   90.00
#
_symmetry.space_group_name_H-M   'P 1'
#
loop_
_entity.id
_entity.type
_entity.pdbx_description
1 polymer ?
#
loop_
_entity_poly.entity_id
_entity_poly.type
_entity_poly.pdbx_seq_one_letter_code
_entity_poly.pdbx_strand_id
1 'polypeptide(L)'
;MAEQAKQEELKQDGTGVKDAGSGKGVKSPKEGKRKTAADRVEVRRSGVHGKGVYAIAPIGEGERIIEYKGEHISWKEALKRHPHDPADPNHTFYFSLEDGDVIDAKFGGNRARWINHACEPNCEAREKKGRVFIHALRDIAGGEELFYDYGLVIDARYTKKLKKEFECRCGSPKCRGTMLAPKAKKGR
;
A
#
# COMPACT_ATOMS: atom_id res chain seq x y z
N MET A 1 2.52 7.03 16.92
CA MET A 1 2.48 8.44 16.51
C MET A 1 3.56 8.64 15.47
N ALA A 2 3.23 8.42 14.20
CA ALA A 2 4.16 8.29 13.07
C ALA A 2 4.14 9.56 12.22
N GLU A 3 5.29 10.15 11.91
CA GLU A 3 5.33 11.35 11.07
C GLU A 3 6.46 11.28 10.01
N GLN A 4 6.01 11.02 8.77
CA GLN A 4 6.42 11.56 7.46
C GLN A 4 7.89 11.51 6.95
N ALA A 5 7.99 11.71 5.63
CA ALA A 5 9.19 11.60 4.77
C ALA A 5 9.24 12.76 3.73
N LYS A 6 10.26 12.77 2.85
CA LYS A 6 10.38 13.57 1.60
C LYS A 6 11.13 12.75 0.53
N GLN A 7 10.76 12.63 -0.76
CA GLN A 7 10.33 13.60 -1.82
C GLN A 7 11.51 14.34 -2.52
N GLU A 8 11.43 14.95 -3.73
CA GLU A 8 10.35 15.69 -4.46
C GLU A 8 10.30 15.39 -6.02
N GLU A 9 9.71 16.22 -6.91
CA GLU A 9 9.34 15.96 -8.37
C GLU A 9 10.50 15.92 -9.42
N LEU A 10 10.46 15.37 -10.68
CA LEU A 10 9.47 14.82 -11.67
C LEU A 10 8.94 15.80 -12.79
N LYS A 11 9.15 15.55 -14.12
CA LYS A 11 8.40 16.10 -15.33
C LYS A 11 9.06 15.81 -16.72
N GLN A 12 8.49 16.08 -17.91
CA GLN A 12 7.14 15.83 -18.51
C GLN A 12 7.05 16.33 -19.99
N ASP A 13 6.09 15.80 -20.76
CA ASP A 13 5.55 16.25 -22.06
C ASP A 13 4.09 15.69 -22.20
N GLY A 14 3.19 16.00 -23.15
CA GLY A 14 3.28 16.80 -24.38
C GLY A 14 1.94 17.04 -25.12
N THR A 15 2.00 17.27 -26.43
CA THR A 15 0.94 17.83 -27.30
C THR A 15 0.41 16.91 -28.42
N GLY A 16 -0.89 17.02 -28.76
CA GLY A 16 -1.66 16.16 -29.67
C GLY A 16 -1.70 16.52 -31.17
N VAL A 17 -2.72 16.04 -31.90
CA VAL A 17 -3.19 16.44 -33.26
C VAL A 17 -4.55 15.75 -33.59
N LYS A 18 -5.29 16.24 -34.59
CA LYS A 18 -6.62 15.76 -35.07
C LYS A 18 -6.49 15.07 -36.44
N ASP A 19 -7.39 14.15 -36.82
CA ASP A 19 -8.50 14.39 -37.78
C ASP A 19 -9.22 13.10 -38.28
N ALA A 20 -10.26 13.27 -39.11
CA ALA A 20 -11.36 12.32 -39.34
C ALA A 20 -11.13 11.16 -40.34
N GLY A 21 -12.00 10.13 -40.26
CA GLY A 21 -12.13 9.07 -41.27
C GLY A 21 -13.38 8.19 -41.11
N SER A 22 -14.29 8.22 -42.08
CA SER A 22 -15.53 7.43 -42.08
C SER A 22 -15.29 5.97 -42.52
N GLY A 23 -15.80 5.00 -41.75
CA GLY A 23 -15.77 3.57 -42.10
C GLY A 23 -17.10 2.88 -41.80
N LYS A 24 -17.62 2.10 -42.77
CA LYS A 24 -18.89 1.35 -42.61
C LYS A 24 -18.71 0.19 -41.63
N GLY A 25 -19.77 -0.11 -40.88
CA GLY A 25 -19.69 -0.97 -39.70
C GLY A 25 -19.41 -2.44 -39.97
N VAL A 26 -18.52 -3.00 -39.17
CA VAL A 26 -18.48 -4.42 -38.80
C VAL A 26 -18.90 -4.48 -37.34
N LYS A 27 -19.86 -5.35 -36.98
CA LYS A 27 -20.24 -5.55 -35.57
C LYS A 27 -19.12 -6.31 -34.87
N SER A 28 -18.22 -5.58 -34.20
CA SER A 28 -17.15 -6.16 -33.39
C SER A 28 -17.72 -7.10 -32.33
N PRO A 29 -16.99 -8.18 -31.97
CA PRO A 29 -17.30 -8.95 -30.76
C PRO A 29 -17.42 -8.00 -29.57
N LYS A 30 -18.39 -8.24 -28.68
CA LYS A 30 -18.51 -7.43 -27.45
C LYS A 30 -17.23 -7.62 -26.63
N GLU A 31 -16.37 -6.60 -26.59
CA GLU A 31 -15.16 -6.62 -25.77
C GLU A 31 -15.56 -6.88 -24.31
N GLY A 32 -15.21 -8.05 -23.80
CA GLY A 32 -15.28 -8.32 -22.37
C GLY A 32 -14.39 -7.32 -21.63
N LYS A 33 -14.85 -6.80 -20.48
CA LYS A 33 -14.06 -5.90 -19.65
C LYS A 33 -12.65 -6.47 -19.49
N ARG A 34 -11.63 -5.74 -19.98
CA ARG A 34 -10.23 -6.09 -19.74
C ARG A 34 -10.02 -6.18 -18.23
N LYS A 35 -9.56 -7.34 -17.75
CA LYS A 35 -9.24 -7.54 -16.33
C LYS A 35 -8.13 -6.56 -15.95
N THR A 36 -8.32 -5.89 -14.82
CA THR A 36 -7.33 -4.98 -14.24
C THR A 36 -6.32 -5.76 -13.39
N ALA A 37 -5.21 -5.13 -13.00
CA ALA A 37 -4.30 -5.71 -12.00
C ALA A 37 -5.01 -6.03 -10.67
N ALA A 38 -6.01 -5.23 -10.28
CA ALA A 38 -6.81 -5.49 -9.09
C ALA A 38 -7.64 -6.78 -9.20
N ASP A 39 -7.96 -7.25 -10.40
CA ASP A 39 -8.65 -8.53 -10.65
C ASP A 39 -7.69 -9.74 -10.67
N ARG A 40 -6.37 -9.49 -10.55
CA ARG A 40 -5.31 -10.51 -10.42
C ARG A 40 -4.81 -10.67 -8.98
N VAL A 41 -5.55 -10.17 -7.98
CA VAL A 41 -5.22 -10.35 -6.56
C VAL A 41 -6.41 -10.82 -5.72
N GLU A 42 -6.14 -11.71 -4.75
CA GLU A 42 -7.14 -12.20 -3.80
C GLU A 42 -6.61 -12.20 -2.35
N VAL A 43 -7.52 -12.38 -1.38
CA VAL A 43 -7.15 -12.40 0.05
C VAL A 43 -7.12 -13.84 0.54
N ARG A 44 -6.02 -14.26 1.17
CA ARG A 44 -5.84 -15.58 1.78
C ARG A 44 -5.42 -15.43 3.24
N ARG A 45 -5.29 -16.55 3.97
CA ARG A 45 -4.55 -16.58 5.24
C ARG A 45 -3.06 -16.40 4.93
N SER A 46 -2.39 -15.47 5.61
CA SER A 46 -0.95 -15.23 5.42
C SER A 46 -0.12 -16.18 6.27
N GLY A 47 1.09 -16.52 5.80
CA GLY A 47 2.13 -17.14 6.61
C GLY A 47 2.83 -16.18 7.58
N VAL A 48 2.70 -14.86 7.36
CA VAL A 48 3.33 -13.80 8.17
C VAL A 48 2.40 -13.32 9.28
N HIS A 49 1.20 -12.85 8.92
CA HIS A 49 0.23 -12.31 9.89
C HIS A 49 -1.20 -12.37 9.37
N GLY A 50 -2.12 -12.97 10.13
CA GLY A 50 -3.57 -12.94 9.87
C GLY A 50 -3.98 -13.29 8.43
N LYS A 51 -4.29 -12.26 7.63
CA LYS A 51 -4.62 -12.34 6.21
C LYS A 51 -3.55 -11.65 5.38
N GLY A 52 -3.37 -12.13 4.15
CA GLY A 52 -2.46 -11.58 3.16
C GLY A 52 -3.17 -11.37 1.82
N VAL A 53 -2.64 -10.50 0.96
CA VAL A 53 -3.07 -10.38 -0.44
C VAL A 53 -2.09 -11.11 -1.34
N TYR A 54 -2.60 -11.98 -2.21
CA TYR A 54 -1.79 -12.83 -3.08
C TYR A 54 -2.09 -12.52 -4.54
N ALA A 55 -1.05 -12.54 -5.39
CA ALA A 55 -1.23 -12.55 -6.84
C ALA A 55 -1.80 -13.91 -7.28
N ILE A 56 -2.79 -13.90 -8.19
CA ILE A 56 -3.37 -15.12 -8.80
C ILE A 56 -2.99 -15.29 -10.28
N ALA A 57 -2.29 -14.31 -10.83
CA ALA A 57 -1.66 -14.34 -12.15
C ALA A 57 -0.44 -13.38 -12.11
N PRO A 58 0.52 -13.48 -13.04
CA PRO A 58 1.67 -12.58 -13.07
C PRO A 58 1.27 -11.10 -13.09
N ILE A 59 2.04 -10.26 -12.42
CA ILE A 59 1.93 -8.79 -12.38
C ILE A 59 3.30 -8.23 -12.78
N GLY A 60 3.34 -7.25 -13.70
CA GLY A 60 4.60 -6.69 -14.19
C GLY A 60 5.19 -5.62 -13.27
N GLU A 61 6.51 -5.44 -13.30
CA GLU A 61 7.20 -4.34 -12.63
C GLU A 61 6.56 -2.97 -12.94
N GLY A 62 6.45 -2.12 -11.91
CA GLY A 62 5.87 -0.78 -12.02
C GLY A 62 4.34 -0.75 -12.20
N GLU A 63 3.68 -1.90 -12.40
CA GLU A 63 2.24 -1.95 -12.64
C GLU A 63 1.45 -1.54 -11.39
N ARG A 64 0.41 -0.70 -11.58
CA ARG A 64 -0.51 -0.30 -10.51
C ARG A 64 -1.50 -1.41 -10.19
N ILE A 65 -1.27 -2.10 -9.08
CA ILE A 65 -2.03 -3.26 -8.62
C ILE A 65 -3.42 -2.87 -8.13
N ILE A 66 -3.50 -2.08 -7.05
CA ILE A 66 -4.75 -1.79 -6.34
C ILE A 66 -4.65 -0.44 -5.63
N GLU A 67 -5.77 0.26 -5.51
CA GLU A 67 -5.91 1.44 -4.66
C GLU A 67 -6.14 1.03 -3.20
N TYR A 68 -5.43 1.65 -2.25
CA TYR A 68 -5.74 1.52 -0.82
C TYR A 68 -6.93 2.43 -0.50
N LYS A 69 -8.11 1.83 -0.32
CA LYS A 69 -9.36 2.55 -0.06
C LYS A 69 -9.73 2.53 1.41
N GLY A 70 -10.41 3.58 1.85
CA GLY A 70 -11.03 3.71 3.17
C GLY A 70 -11.79 5.03 3.27
N GLU A 71 -12.28 5.36 4.45
CA GLU A 71 -12.82 6.68 4.78
C GLU A 71 -11.66 7.68 4.98
N HIS A 72 -11.73 8.86 4.37
CA HIS A 72 -10.75 9.92 4.64
C HIS A 72 -11.17 10.70 5.89
N ILE A 73 -10.29 10.75 6.88
CA ILE A 73 -10.54 11.39 8.17
C ILE A 73 -9.31 12.20 8.62
N SER A 74 -9.53 13.27 9.37
CA SER A 74 -8.43 13.99 10.02
C SER A 74 -7.69 13.12 11.04
N TRP A 75 -6.40 13.41 11.26
CA TRP A 75 -5.59 12.78 12.31
C TRP A 75 -6.28 12.79 13.69
N LYS A 76 -6.99 13.89 14.03
CA LYS A 76 -7.73 14.02 15.30
C LYS A 76 -8.84 12.97 15.46
N GLU A 77 -9.55 12.64 14.37
CA GLU A 77 -10.59 11.61 14.38
C GLU A 77 -9.96 10.21 14.40
N ALA A 78 -8.83 10.00 13.71
CA ALA A 78 -8.09 8.74 13.78
C ALA A 78 -7.62 8.42 15.22
N LEU A 79 -7.16 9.42 15.97
CA LEU A 79 -6.84 9.29 17.40
C LEU A 79 -8.07 8.96 18.26
N LYS A 80 -9.23 9.56 17.97
CA LYS A 80 -10.49 9.28 18.68
C LYS A 80 -11.03 7.87 18.39
N ARG A 81 -10.78 7.33 17.20
CA ARG A 81 -11.15 5.96 16.76
C ARG A 81 -10.14 4.89 17.16
N HIS A 82 -9.01 5.27 17.77
CA HIS A 82 -7.96 4.37 18.21
C HIS A 82 -8.14 4.00 19.71
N PRO A 83 -7.96 2.72 20.10
CA PRO A 83 -7.68 1.57 19.25
C PRO A 83 -8.92 1.07 18.51
N HIS A 84 -8.71 0.52 17.31
CA HIS A 84 -9.79 -0.15 16.57
C HIS A 84 -10.26 -1.45 17.22
N ASP A 85 -9.37 -2.12 17.94
CA ASP A 85 -9.61 -3.30 18.75
C ASP A 85 -8.80 -3.14 20.06
N PRO A 86 -9.43 -3.02 21.24
CA PRO A 86 -8.71 -2.91 22.51
C PRO A 86 -7.82 -4.12 22.85
N ALA A 87 -8.08 -5.29 22.27
CA ALA A 87 -7.27 -6.50 22.48
C ALA A 87 -6.01 -6.54 21.60
N ASP A 88 -6.01 -5.83 20.47
CA ASP A 88 -4.85 -5.65 19.58
C ASP A 88 -4.74 -4.17 19.14
N PRO A 89 -4.34 -3.27 20.05
CA PRO A 89 -4.43 -1.83 19.82
C PRO A 89 -3.49 -1.34 18.71
N ASN A 90 -2.40 -2.06 18.43
CA ASN A 90 -1.42 -1.68 17.42
C ASN A 90 -1.84 -2.11 16.00
N HIS A 91 -2.80 -3.03 15.86
CA HIS A 91 -3.35 -3.43 14.57
C HIS A 91 -4.41 -2.43 14.11
N THR A 92 -4.03 -1.58 13.15
CA THR A 92 -4.90 -0.56 12.56
C THR A 92 -4.89 -0.66 11.04
N PHE A 93 -5.91 -0.07 10.41
CA PHE A 93 -6.01 0.05 8.95
C PHE A 93 -5.83 1.50 8.49
N TYR A 94 -5.07 2.28 9.24
CA TYR A 94 -4.76 3.66 8.94
C TYR A 94 -3.62 3.77 7.92
N PHE A 95 -3.80 4.63 6.93
CA PHE A 95 -2.73 5.08 6.04
C PHE A 95 -2.63 6.61 6.14
N SER A 96 -1.52 7.12 6.67
CA SER A 96 -1.26 8.57 6.77
C SER A 96 -0.92 9.15 5.40
N LEU A 97 -1.51 10.31 5.08
CA LEU A 97 -1.28 11.05 3.85
C LEU A 97 -0.25 12.18 4.03
N GLU A 98 0.23 12.71 2.92
CA GLU A 98 1.19 13.84 2.88
C GLU A 98 0.58 15.15 3.42
N ASP A 99 -0.72 15.37 3.21
CA ASP A 99 -1.46 16.54 3.70
C ASP A 99 -1.82 16.48 5.20
N GLY A 100 -1.54 15.36 5.87
CA GLY A 100 -1.81 15.13 7.29
C GLY A 100 -3.15 14.46 7.60
N ASP A 101 -3.99 14.21 6.59
CA ASP A 101 -5.18 13.37 6.75
C ASP A 101 -4.81 11.87 6.77
N VAL A 102 -5.81 11.02 7.05
CA VAL A 102 -5.66 9.57 7.21
C VAL A 102 -6.75 8.86 6.42
N ILE A 103 -6.39 7.82 5.67
CA ILE A 103 -7.33 6.84 5.15
C ILE A 103 -7.56 5.77 6.22
N ASP A 104 -8.75 5.68 6.78
CA ASP A 104 -9.22 4.61 7.67
C ASP A 104 -9.88 3.51 6.84
N ALA A 105 -9.13 2.45 6.53
CA ALA A 105 -9.63 1.31 5.76
C ALA A 105 -10.38 0.26 6.59
N LYS A 106 -10.68 0.51 7.88
CA LYS A 106 -11.68 -0.26 8.62
C LYS A 106 -13.06 0.00 8.02
N PHE A 107 -13.35 1.26 7.69
CA PHE A 107 -14.60 1.71 7.07
C PHE A 107 -14.40 1.95 5.56
N GLY A 108 -15.30 1.45 4.71
CA GLY A 108 -15.19 1.61 3.25
C GLY A 108 -13.98 0.94 2.56
N GLY A 109 -13.15 0.21 3.30
CA GLY A 109 -11.92 -0.39 2.78
C GLY A 109 -12.12 -1.60 1.85
N ASN A 110 -11.05 -1.94 1.12
CA ASN A 110 -11.04 -3.03 0.13
C ASN A 110 -9.97 -4.11 0.45
N ARG A 111 -9.60 -4.93 -0.55
CA ARG A 111 -8.57 -5.98 -0.38
C ARG A 111 -7.21 -5.44 0.09
N ALA A 112 -6.84 -4.21 -0.28
CA ALA A 112 -5.50 -3.67 -0.03
C ALA A 112 -5.14 -3.52 1.46
N ARG A 113 -6.14 -3.40 2.35
CA ARG A 113 -5.92 -3.33 3.81
C ARG A 113 -5.33 -4.61 4.43
N TRP A 114 -5.28 -5.71 3.67
CA TRP A 114 -4.69 -6.99 4.08
C TRP A 114 -3.31 -7.23 3.46
N ILE A 115 -2.69 -6.23 2.81
CA ILE A 115 -1.32 -6.34 2.32
C ILE A 115 -0.38 -6.18 3.52
N ASN A 116 0.50 -7.15 3.74
CA ASN A 116 1.34 -7.21 4.93
C ASN A 116 2.63 -6.39 4.80
N HIS A 117 3.30 -6.18 5.93
CA HIS A 117 4.63 -5.58 5.96
C HIS A 117 5.72 -6.58 5.55
N ALA A 118 6.67 -6.15 4.72
CA ALA A 118 8.00 -6.77 4.64
C ALA A 118 9.14 -5.74 4.62
N CYS A 119 10.29 -6.11 5.18
CA CYS A 119 11.51 -5.31 5.15
C CYS A 119 12.24 -5.35 3.79
N GLU A 120 11.99 -6.39 2.99
CA GLU A 120 12.35 -6.48 1.57
C GLU A 120 11.05 -6.73 0.77
N PRO A 121 10.27 -5.68 0.50
CA PRO A 121 8.96 -5.80 -0.14
C PRO A 121 9.05 -6.06 -1.65
N ASN A 122 7.96 -6.55 -2.23
CA ASN A 122 7.76 -6.66 -3.69
C ASN A 122 6.80 -5.59 -4.24
N CYS A 123 6.20 -4.76 -3.38
CA CYS A 123 5.35 -3.64 -3.73
C CYS A 123 5.73 -2.37 -2.97
N GLU A 124 5.30 -1.22 -3.50
CA GLU A 124 5.35 0.07 -2.82
C GLU A 124 3.99 0.77 -2.86
N ALA A 125 3.76 1.68 -1.91
CA ALA A 125 2.60 2.56 -1.90
C ALA A 125 3.01 3.94 -2.45
N ARG A 126 2.32 4.41 -3.50
CA ARG A 126 2.52 5.74 -4.09
C ARG A 126 1.28 6.59 -3.83
N GLU A 127 1.44 7.74 -3.19
CA GLU A 127 0.36 8.72 -3.09
C GLU A 127 0.21 9.53 -4.39
N LYS A 128 -1.02 9.89 -4.73
CA LYS A 128 -1.32 10.85 -5.80
C LYS A 128 -2.65 11.55 -5.53
N LYS A 129 -2.58 12.84 -5.15
CA LYS A 129 -3.74 13.69 -4.82
C LYS A 129 -4.59 13.10 -3.68
N GLY A 130 -3.97 12.83 -2.53
CA GLY A 130 -4.61 12.23 -1.34
C GLY A 130 -4.99 10.75 -1.48
N ARG A 131 -4.78 10.11 -2.65
CA ARG A 131 -5.14 8.72 -2.91
C ARG A 131 -3.91 7.85 -2.99
N VAL A 132 -3.95 6.69 -2.33
CA VAL A 132 -2.83 5.76 -2.23
C VAL A 132 -3.00 4.59 -3.19
N PHE A 133 -1.96 4.29 -3.97
CA PHE A 133 -1.96 3.23 -4.96
C PHE A 133 -0.75 2.31 -4.79
N ILE A 134 -1.02 1.01 -4.65
CA ILE A 134 0.00 -0.03 -4.56
C ILE A 134 0.51 -0.36 -5.95
N HIS A 135 1.82 -0.34 -6.14
CA HIS A 135 2.51 -0.68 -7.38
C HIS A 135 3.52 -1.80 -7.13
N ALA A 136 3.78 -2.62 -8.14
CA ALA A 136 4.84 -3.63 -8.08
C ALA A 136 6.24 -3.00 -8.20
N LEU A 137 7.20 -3.45 -7.37
CA LEU A 137 8.61 -3.03 -7.40
C LEU A 137 9.49 -3.91 -8.31
N ARG A 138 8.94 -5.04 -8.76
CA ARG A 138 9.54 -6.03 -9.67
C ARG A 138 8.41 -6.82 -10.31
N ASP A 139 8.71 -7.70 -11.26
CA ASP A 139 7.77 -8.74 -11.67
C ASP A 139 7.37 -9.64 -10.49
N ILE A 140 6.08 -9.95 -10.37
CA ILE A 140 5.49 -10.78 -9.32
C ILE A 140 4.77 -11.97 -9.96
N ALA A 141 5.15 -13.18 -9.59
CA ALA A 141 4.55 -14.41 -10.10
C ALA A 141 3.18 -14.69 -9.46
N GLY A 142 2.32 -15.43 -10.18
CA GLY A 142 1.10 -15.98 -9.59
C GLY A 142 1.43 -16.92 -8.42
N GLY A 143 0.80 -16.68 -7.27
CA GLY A 143 1.05 -17.41 -6.02
C GLY A 143 1.86 -16.64 -4.97
N GLU A 144 2.56 -15.56 -5.34
CA GLU A 144 3.28 -14.73 -4.37
C GLU A 144 2.34 -13.86 -3.51
N GLU A 145 2.68 -13.68 -2.22
CA GLU A 145 2.05 -12.69 -1.35
C GLU A 145 2.64 -11.30 -1.64
N LEU A 146 1.79 -10.28 -1.63
CA LEU A 146 2.17 -8.88 -1.80
C LEU A 146 2.56 -8.28 -0.45
N PHE A 147 3.64 -7.51 -0.43
CA PHE A 147 4.12 -6.80 0.75
C PHE A 147 4.64 -5.41 0.38
N TYR A 148 4.45 -4.43 1.26
CA TYR A 148 5.16 -3.13 1.19
C TYR A 148 5.82 -2.79 2.53
N ASP A 149 6.77 -1.84 2.54
CA ASP A 149 7.27 -1.29 3.80
C ASP A 149 6.23 -0.32 4.37
N TYR A 150 5.71 -0.61 5.57
CA TYR A 150 4.66 0.20 6.19
C TYR A 150 5.16 1.61 6.58
N GLY A 151 6.48 1.83 6.65
CA GLY A 151 7.02 3.15 6.98
C GLY A 151 6.63 3.64 8.38
N LEU A 152 6.36 2.74 9.34
CA LEU A 152 5.88 3.09 10.68
C LEU A 152 6.94 3.87 11.48
N VAL A 153 6.99 5.19 11.31
CA VAL A 153 7.71 6.07 12.22
C VAL A 153 7.02 6.01 13.60
N ILE A 154 7.73 6.18 14.71
CA ILE A 154 7.09 6.60 15.97
C ILE A 154 7.94 7.69 16.61
N ASP A 155 7.35 8.82 17.00
CA ASP A 155 8.06 9.81 17.83
C ASP A 155 8.14 9.41 19.30
N ALA A 156 8.92 8.35 19.52
CA ALA A 156 9.35 7.87 20.83
C ALA A 156 10.74 7.24 20.67
N ARG A 157 11.45 7.06 21.80
CA ARG A 157 12.69 6.29 21.81
C ARG A 157 12.37 4.82 21.51
N TYR A 158 13.06 4.24 20.53
CA TYR A 158 12.90 2.82 20.18
C TYR A 158 13.52 1.90 21.24
N THR A 159 12.77 1.63 22.30
CA THR A 159 13.12 0.67 23.36
C THR A 159 12.97 -0.78 22.87
N LYS A 160 13.56 -1.75 23.60
CA LYS A 160 13.35 -3.18 23.32
C LYS A 160 11.85 -3.56 23.40
N LYS A 161 11.12 -2.98 24.37
CA LYS A 161 9.67 -3.17 24.52
C LYS A 161 8.91 -2.67 23.29
N LEU A 162 9.13 -1.43 22.88
CA LEU A 162 8.44 -0.84 21.71
C LEU A 162 8.75 -1.63 20.42
N LYS A 163 10.00 -2.05 20.20
CA LYS A 163 10.35 -2.90 19.05
C LYS A 163 9.66 -4.27 19.07
N LYS A 164 9.34 -4.82 20.25
CA LYS A 164 8.62 -6.09 20.41
C LYS A 164 7.10 -5.93 20.25
N GLU A 165 6.55 -4.79 20.64
CA GLU A 165 5.15 -4.39 20.35
C GLU A 165 4.90 -4.23 18.85
N PHE A 166 5.91 -3.79 18.10
CA PHE A 166 5.93 -3.70 16.64
C PHE A 166 6.88 -4.73 16.01
N GLU A 167 6.87 -5.97 16.50
CA GLU A 167 7.74 -7.05 15.99
C GLU A 167 7.46 -7.37 14.51
N CYS A 168 8.51 -7.47 13.69
CA CYS A 168 8.37 -7.87 12.28
C CYS A 168 8.65 -9.37 12.12
N ARG A 169 7.73 -10.07 11.43
CA ARG A 169 7.79 -11.51 11.16
C ARG A 169 7.85 -11.85 9.66
N CYS A 170 8.26 -10.91 8.82
CA CYS A 170 8.22 -11.04 7.35
C CYS A 170 9.16 -12.11 6.73
N GLY A 171 10.01 -12.76 7.52
CA GLY A 171 10.90 -13.83 7.04
C GLY A 171 12.08 -13.41 6.16
N SER A 172 12.18 -12.14 5.75
CA SER A 172 13.31 -11.63 4.95
C SER A 172 14.66 -11.84 5.67
N PRO A 173 15.73 -12.25 4.96
CA PRO A 173 17.07 -12.37 5.53
C PRO A 173 17.66 -11.02 5.98
N LYS A 174 17.17 -9.89 5.43
CA LYS A 174 17.50 -8.53 5.88
C LYS A 174 16.42 -7.92 6.79
N CYS A 175 15.60 -8.74 7.45
CA CYS A 175 14.55 -8.27 8.37
C CYS A 175 15.13 -7.39 9.49
N ARG A 176 14.50 -6.22 9.71
CA ARG A 176 14.90 -5.24 10.74
C ARG A 176 14.53 -5.67 12.17
N GLY A 177 13.84 -6.81 12.32
CA GLY A 177 13.24 -7.30 13.58
C GLY A 177 12.02 -6.51 14.07
N THR A 178 11.69 -5.39 13.43
CA THR A 178 10.54 -4.54 13.78
C THR A 178 9.94 -3.89 12.53
N MET A 179 8.62 -3.65 12.56
CA MET A 179 7.89 -2.93 11.52
C MET A 179 8.17 -1.42 11.56
N LEU A 180 8.83 -0.94 12.62
CA LEU A 180 9.18 0.47 12.77
C LEU A 180 10.22 0.89 11.73
N ALA A 181 9.93 1.99 11.02
CA ALA A 181 10.85 2.62 10.10
C ALA A 181 12.13 3.05 10.83
N PRO A 182 13.33 2.85 10.24
CA PRO A 182 14.57 3.36 10.79
C PRO A 182 14.47 4.87 11.07
N LYS A 183 14.90 5.31 12.26
CA LYS A 183 15.05 6.74 12.53
C LYS A 183 16.08 7.32 11.56
N ALA A 184 15.73 8.43 10.91
CA ALA A 184 16.69 9.19 10.11
C ALA A 184 17.93 9.51 10.96
N LYS A 185 19.12 9.28 10.41
CA LYS A 185 20.35 9.74 11.05
C LYS A 185 20.30 11.26 11.06
N LYS A 186 20.19 11.88 12.24
CA LYS A 186 20.51 13.31 12.38
C LYS A 186 21.93 13.50 11.84
N GLY A 187 22.12 14.44 10.92
CA GLY A 187 23.45 14.80 10.43
C GLY A 187 24.36 15.11 11.61
N ARG A 188 25.61 14.64 11.53
CA ARG A 188 26.67 15.05 12.45
C ARG A 188 27.19 16.42 12.05
#